data_AF-A0A0N1F8Y4-F1
#
_entry.id   AF-A0A0N1F8Y4-F1
#
_cell.length_a   1.000
_cell.length_b   1.000
_cell.length_c   1.000
_cell.angle_alpha   90.00
_cell.angle_beta   90.00
_cell.angle_gamma   90.00
#
_symmetry.space_group_name_H-M   'P 1'
#
loop_
_entity.id
_entity.type
_entity.pdbx_description
1 polymer ?
#
loop_
_entity_poly.entity_id
_entity_poly.type
_entity_poly.pdbx_seq_one_letter_code
_entity_poly.pdbx_strand_id
1 'polypeptide(L)'
;MPALLPQRLGQAFSPALARIPRETKTLADAVLRCAAALSDAGQPSRCLQTAIEAAWGGVDTLTGDTTMAQIGTFTRTEDGIFNGTIRTLNINVKATIRPVTRENDRAPDYRVAANGVELGAGWSRAAKDSGAEYLSLKLDDPSFTGPVYASLVQGDNGEHKLIWSR
;
A
#
# COMPACT_ATOMS: atom_id res chain seq x y z
N MET A 1 -51.19 8.19 57.73
CA MET A 1 -52.48 7.50 57.50
C MET A 1 -52.89 7.73 56.07
N PRO A 2 -53.55 6.75 55.41
CA PRO A 2 -53.03 5.56 54.70
C PRO A 2 -52.59 5.92 53.25
N ALA A 3 -52.04 5.08 52.37
CA ALA A 3 -52.37 3.70 52.07
C ALA A 3 -51.17 2.93 51.48
N LEU A 4 -50.97 1.72 52.00
CA LEU A 4 -50.39 0.60 51.29
C LEU A 4 -51.36 0.13 50.19
N LEU A 5 -50.85 -0.30 49.03
CA LEU A 5 -51.01 -1.69 48.60
C LEU A 5 -49.97 -2.07 47.51
N PRO A 6 -49.60 -3.35 47.40
CA PRO A 6 -48.53 -3.86 46.55
C PRO A 6 -49.06 -4.44 45.23
N GLN A 7 -48.17 -4.95 44.37
CA GLN A 7 -48.18 -6.32 43.80
C GLN A 7 -47.32 -6.37 42.54
N ARG A 8 -46.35 -7.28 42.58
CA ARG A 8 -45.36 -7.62 41.55
C ARG A 8 -45.79 -8.97 40.97
N LEU A 9 -46.15 -9.07 39.70
CA LEU A 9 -46.06 -10.32 38.92
C LEU A 9 -46.31 -10.11 37.43
N GLY A 10 -45.56 -10.82 36.57
CA GLY A 10 -45.81 -10.91 35.12
C GLY A 10 -44.52 -10.65 34.33
N GLN A 11 -43.54 -11.54 34.40
CA GLN A 11 -43.31 -12.63 33.45
C GLN A 11 -42.71 -12.17 32.11
N ALA A 12 -41.48 -12.62 31.90
CA ALA A 12 -40.67 -12.48 30.72
C ALA A 12 -41.30 -13.19 29.51
N PHE A 13 -41.29 -12.52 28.37
CA PHE A 13 -41.41 -13.16 27.06
C PHE A 13 -40.44 -12.49 26.08
N SER A 14 -39.28 -13.12 25.92
CA SER A 14 -38.42 -12.92 24.75
C SER A 14 -38.94 -13.81 23.61
N PRO A 15 -38.97 -13.29 22.39
CA PRO A 15 -38.72 -14.10 21.20
C PRO A 15 -37.65 -13.41 20.33
N ALA A 16 -36.90 -14.05 19.46
CA ALA A 16 -36.53 -15.43 19.23
C ALA A 16 -35.26 -15.34 18.38
N LEU A 17 -34.40 -16.34 18.54
CA LEU A 17 -33.19 -16.56 17.75
C LEU A 17 -33.50 -16.58 16.24
N ALA A 18 -32.85 -15.74 15.45
CA ALA A 18 -32.64 -15.99 14.02
C ALA A 18 -31.18 -16.41 13.82
N ARG A 19 -30.96 -17.73 13.76
CA ARG A 19 -29.72 -18.37 13.29
C ARG A 19 -29.59 -18.11 11.79
N ILE A 20 -28.53 -17.42 11.39
CA ILE A 20 -28.07 -17.37 9.99
C ILE A 20 -26.81 -18.24 9.89
N PRO A 21 -26.70 -19.11 8.86
CA PRO A 21 -25.86 -20.30 8.90
C PRO A 21 -24.34 -20.05 8.84
N ARG A 22 -23.66 -21.02 9.45
CA ARG A 22 -22.21 -21.23 9.51
C ARG A 22 -21.69 -21.71 8.16
N GLU A 23 -20.96 -20.86 7.42
CA GLU A 23 -20.10 -21.35 6.33
C GLU A 23 -18.76 -21.80 6.89
N THR A 24 -18.60 -23.12 7.00
CA THR A 24 -17.30 -23.78 7.11
C THR A 24 -16.88 -24.20 5.71
N LYS A 25 -15.86 -23.55 5.15
CA LYS A 25 -15.26 -23.96 3.89
C LYS A 25 -14.14 -24.96 4.18
N THR A 26 -14.54 -26.22 4.22
CA THR A 26 -13.68 -27.40 4.34
C THR A 26 -12.75 -27.48 3.13
N LEU A 27 -11.44 -27.50 3.39
CA LEU A 27 -10.41 -27.94 2.47
C LEU A 27 -10.26 -29.45 2.62
N ALA A 28 -10.64 -30.24 1.60
CA ALA A 28 -10.01 -31.53 1.31
C ALA A 28 -10.53 -32.13 -0.01
N ASP A 29 -9.56 -32.70 -0.73
CA ASP A 29 -9.66 -33.80 -1.69
C ASP A 29 -10.17 -33.55 -3.12
N ALA A 30 -9.22 -33.50 -4.04
CA ALA A 30 -9.34 -34.22 -5.32
C ALA A 30 -7.95 -34.66 -5.78
N VAL A 31 -7.57 -35.86 -5.34
CA VAL A 31 -6.63 -36.71 -6.06
C VAL A 31 -7.21 -37.03 -7.43
N LEU A 32 -6.50 -36.71 -8.51
CA LEU A 32 -6.58 -37.53 -9.72
C LEU A 32 -5.23 -37.62 -10.42
N ARG A 33 -4.76 -38.87 -10.51
CA ARG A 33 -3.60 -39.31 -11.26
C ARG A 33 -3.99 -39.60 -12.72
N CYS A 34 -3.07 -39.30 -13.63
CA CYS A 34 -2.63 -40.06 -14.83
C CYS A 34 -2.16 -39.07 -15.91
N ALA A 35 -1.23 -39.34 -16.81
CA ALA A 35 0.01 -40.12 -16.87
C ALA A 35 0.66 -39.74 -18.24
N ALA A 36 1.98 -39.52 -18.26
CA ALA A 36 2.96 -39.69 -19.34
C ALA A 36 2.75 -39.12 -20.78
N ALA A 37 3.69 -38.25 -21.18
CA ALA A 37 4.52 -38.32 -22.41
C ALA A 37 5.65 -37.25 -22.28
N LEU A 38 6.94 -37.60 -22.03
CA LEU A 38 8.02 -37.92 -23.01
C LEU A 38 8.08 -36.89 -24.14
N SER A 39 9.15 -36.16 -24.48
CA SER A 39 10.61 -36.16 -24.28
C SER A 39 11.08 -34.68 -24.50
N ASP A 40 12.28 -34.17 -24.20
CA ASP A 40 13.61 -34.62 -24.54
C ASP A 40 14.68 -33.68 -23.92
N ALA A 41 15.85 -34.28 -23.65
CA ALA A 41 17.20 -33.73 -23.55
C ALA A 41 17.57 -32.54 -22.62
N GLY A 42 18.48 -32.83 -21.67
CA GLY A 42 19.51 -31.86 -21.26
C GLY A 42 19.97 -31.95 -19.79
N GLN A 43 20.89 -32.86 -19.48
CA GLN A 43 21.67 -32.90 -18.22
C GLN A 43 23.16 -32.71 -18.55
N PRO A 44 24.08 -32.56 -17.58
CA PRO A 44 24.09 -31.77 -16.34
C PRO A 44 25.34 -30.86 -16.27
N SER A 45 25.46 -29.99 -15.26
CA SER A 45 26.56 -30.04 -14.25
C SER A 45 26.93 -28.69 -13.63
N ARG A 46 27.03 -28.73 -12.28
CA ARG A 46 27.89 -27.96 -11.36
C ARG A 46 27.46 -26.51 -11.08
N CYS A 47 26.83 -26.28 -9.93
CA CYS A 47 27.46 -26.02 -8.62
C CYS A 47 28.07 -24.63 -8.51
N LEU A 48 27.43 -23.82 -7.65
CA LEU A 48 27.97 -22.75 -6.82
C LEU A 48 29.04 -21.84 -7.44
N GLN A 49 28.62 -20.62 -7.73
CA GLN A 49 29.38 -19.49 -7.21
C GLN A 49 28.46 -18.32 -6.85
N THR A 50 28.18 -18.25 -5.54
CA THR A 50 27.88 -17.00 -4.86
C THR A 50 29.08 -16.07 -5.06
N ALA A 51 28.88 -14.97 -5.77
CA ALA A 51 29.72 -13.78 -5.67
C ALA A 51 28.90 -12.60 -6.21
N ILE A 52 27.95 -12.14 -5.38
CA ILE A 52 27.54 -10.75 -5.44
C ILE A 52 28.76 -10.01 -4.91
N GLU A 53 29.65 -9.62 -5.84
CA GLU A 53 30.88 -8.92 -5.53
C GLU A 53 30.53 -7.68 -4.70
N ALA A 54 31.08 -7.66 -3.49
CA ALA A 54 31.09 -6.53 -2.62
C ALA A 54 31.94 -5.42 -3.27
N ALA A 55 31.32 -4.32 -3.67
CA ALA A 55 31.93 -2.99 -3.72
C ALA A 55 30.90 -1.95 -4.21
N TRP A 56 29.99 -1.50 -3.35
CA TRP A 56 29.41 -0.16 -3.51
C TRP A 56 30.35 0.85 -2.87
N GLY A 57 31.60 0.85 -3.36
CA GLY A 57 32.48 2.01 -3.31
C GLY A 57 32.04 2.92 -4.44
N GLY A 58 31.86 4.21 -4.13
CA GLY A 58 31.14 5.15 -4.98
C GLY A 58 31.57 5.16 -6.44
N VAL A 59 30.57 5.15 -7.32
CA VAL A 59 30.60 5.90 -8.57
C VAL A 59 29.17 6.22 -8.97
N ASP A 60 28.92 7.53 -9.04
CA ASP A 60 27.75 8.13 -9.68
C ASP A 60 27.52 7.48 -11.04
N THR A 61 26.39 6.76 -11.21
CA THR A 61 26.01 6.19 -12.51
C THR A 61 24.62 6.69 -12.89
N LEU A 62 24.60 7.89 -13.44
CA LEU A 62 23.53 8.41 -14.29
C LEU A 62 23.27 7.38 -15.41
N THR A 63 22.14 6.67 -15.35
CA THR A 63 21.73 5.72 -16.38
C THR A 63 20.38 6.14 -16.97
N GLY A 64 20.42 6.74 -18.17
CA GLY A 64 19.28 6.93 -19.08
C GLY A 64 18.38 8.14 -18.80
N ASP A 65 18.50 9.20 -19.60
CA ASP A 65 17.72 10.45 -19.53
C ASP A 65 16.21 10.22 -19.70
N THR A 66 15.55 9.96 -18.58
CA THR A 66 14.28 10.60 -18.23
C THR A 66 14.60 11.31 -16.93
N THR A 67 15.02 12.58 -16.93
CA THR A 67 15.46 13.23 -15.67
C THR A 67 14.36 13.10 -14.60
N MET A 68 14.55 12.19 -13.66
CA MET A 68 13.67 11.99 -12.53
C MET A 68 14.23 12.80 -11.38
N ALA A 69 13.42 13.71 -10.85
CA ALA A 69 13.83 14.55 -9.73
C ALA A 69 13.29 13.96 -8.43
N GLN A 70 14.16 13.70 -7.45
CA GLN A 70 13.70 13.42 -6.09
C GLN A 70 13.19 14.73 -5.48
N ILE A 71 11.88 14.81 -5.25
CA ILE A 71 11.20 16.00 -4.72
C ILE A 71 10.76 15.82 -3.27
N GLY A 72 11.15 14.73 -2.61
CA GLY A 72 10.81 14.52 -1.22
C GLY A 72 11.33 13.22 -0.63
N THR A 73 11.27 13.18 0.68
CA THR A 73 11.64 12.05 1.53
C THR A 73 10.55 11.86 2.57
N PHE A 74 10.13 10.61 2.77
CA PHE A 74 9.10 10.21 3.70
C PHE A 74 9.56 9.02 4.55
N THR A 75 8.97 8.90 5.73
CA THR A 75 9.10 7.74 6.59
C THR A 75 7.72 7.17 6.85
N ARG A 76 7.57 5.85 6.73
CA ARG A 76 6.33 5.15 7.02
C ARG A 76 6.25 4.86 8.52
N THR A 77 5.14 5.26 9.14
CA THR A 77 4.81 4.94 10.53
C THR A 77 4.07 3.59 10.62
N GLU A 78 4.01 2.99 11.81
CA GLU A 78 3.30 1.72 12.06
C GLU A 78 1.82 1.77 11.64
N ASP A 79 1.17 2.93 11.77
CA ASP A 79 -0.22 3.17 11.35
C ASP A 79 -0.42 3.21 9.82
N GLY A 80 0.63 3.01 9.03
CA GLY A 80 0.59 3.09 7.57
C GLY A 80 0.54 4.52 7.01
N ILE A 81 0.73 5.52 7.87
CA ILE A 81 0.85 6.94 7.49
C ILE A 81 2.29 7.24 7.08
N PHE A 82 2.47 8.01 6.01
CA PHE A 82 3.79 8.50 5.61
C PHE A 82 3.94 9.96 6.03
N ASN A 83 5.02 10.27 6.75
CA ASN A 83 5.36 11.63 7.16
C ASN A 83 6.67 12.03 6.51
N GLY A 84 6.71 13.22 5.92
CA GLY A 84 7.88 13.64 5.16
C GLY A 84 7.84 15.10 4.75
N THR A 85 8.72 15.44 3.81
CA THR A 85 8.81 16.79 3.26
C THR A 85 8.77 16.70 1.74
N ILE A 86 7.99 17.59 1.12
CA ILE A 86 7.98 17.82 -0.32
C ILE A 86 8.73 19.13 -0.56
N ARG A 87 9.79 19.05 -1.37
CA ARG A 87 10.64 20.16 -1.74
C ARG A 87 10.80 20.21 -3.25
N THR A 88 10.26 21.26 -3.84
CA THR A 88 10.47 21.64 -5.25
C THR A 88 11.11 23.03 -5.30
N LEU A 89 11.21 23.63 -6.49
CA LEU A 89 11.74 24.99 -6.65
C LEU A 89 10.88 26.05 -5.92
N ASN A 90 9.57 25.86 -5.87
CA ASN A 90 8.62 26.84 -5.35
C ASN A 90 7.99 26.45 -4.00
N ILE A 91 8.06 25.18 -3.60
CA ILE A 91 7.42 24.68 -2.38
C ILE A 91 8.45 23.97 -1.49
N ASN A 92 8.35 24.20 -0.18
CA ASN A 92 9.08 23.43 0.82
C ASN A 92 8.16 23.24 2.03
N VAL A 93 7.43 22.13 2.05
CA VAL A 93 6.37 21.88 3.05
C VAL A 93 6.47 20.49 3.63
N LYS A 94 6.12 20.37 4.92
CA LYS A 94 5.90 19.08 5.55
C LYS A 94 4.57 18.52 5.08
N ALA A 95 4.61 17.30 4.56
CA ALA A 95 3.44 16.62 4.04
C ALA A 95 3.22 15.30 4.77
N THR A 96 1.95 14.94 4.89
CA THR A 96 1.51 13.67 5.43
C THR A 96 0.64 12.97 4.38
N ILE A 97 0.94 11.70 4.11
CA ILE A 97 0.16 10.84 3.22
C ILE A 97 -0.58 9.85 4.12
N ARG A 98 -1.91 9.91 4.12
CA ARG A 98 -2.76 9.07 4.98
C ARG A 98 -3.59 8.11 4.15
N PRO A 99 -3.71 6.84 4.57
CA PRO A 99 -4.63 5.92 3.93
C PRO A 99 -6.07 6.41 4.12
N VAL A 100 -6.89 6.21 3.11
CA VAL A 100 -8.32 6.49 3.12
C VAL A 100 -9.10 5.27 2.64
N THR A 101 -10.32 5.13 3.14
CA THR A 101 -11.21 4.05 2.71
C THR A 101 -11.57 4.25 1.24
N ARG A 102 -11.26 3.26 0.39
CA ARG A 102 -11.65 3.28 -1.02
C ARG A 102 -13.16 3.11 -1.14
N GLU A 103 -13.82 4.09 -1.77
CA GLU A 103 -15.27 4.04 -2.04
C GLU A 103 -15.59 3.39 -3.39
N ASN A 104 -14.67 3.45 -4.35
CA ASN A 104 -14.81 2.92 -5.71
C ASN A 104 -13.41 2.58 -6.29
N ASP A 105 -13.34 1.83 -7.39
CA ASP A 105 -12.09 1.45 -8.08
C ASP A 105 -11.26 2.65 -8.56
N ARG A 106 -11.92 3.79 -8.81
CA ARG A 106 -11.26 5.06 -9.18
C ARG A 106 -10.94 5.95 -8.00
N ALA A 107 -11.45 5.63 -6.81
CA ALA A 107 -11.18 6.42 -5.62
C ALA A 107 -9.70 6.31 -5.25
N PRO A 108 -9.11 7.37 -4.67
CA PRO A 108 -7.78 7.28 -4.13
C PRO A 108 -7.77 6.40 -2.88
N ASP A 109 -6.67 5.70 -2.65
CA ASP A 109 -6.43 5.03 -1.37
C ASP A 109 -5.56 5.82 -0.41
N TYR A 110 -4.94 6.90 -0.88
CA TYR A 110 -4.21 7.80 -0.02
C TYR A 110 -4.60 9.25 -0.30
N ARG A 111 -4.66 10.05 0.75
CA ARG A 111 -4.76 11.52 0.67
C ARG A 111 -3.46 12.15 1.12
N VAL A 112 -2.99 13.13 0.35
CA VAL A 112 -1.79 13.90 0.65
C VAL A 112 -2.24 15.25 1.18
N ALA A 113 -1.81 15.58 2.40
CA ALA A 113 -2.10 16.88 3.02
C ALA A 113 -0.80 17.54 3.50
N ALA A 114 -0.72 18.85 3.39
CA ALA A 114 0.34 19.65 3.99
C ALA A 114 -0.27 20.84 4.71
N ASN A 115 0.19 21.12 5.93
CA ASN A 115 -0.30 22.23 6.77
C ASN A 115 -1.85 22.31 6.87
N GLY A 116 -2.54 21.17 6.86
CA GLY A 116 -4.01 21.11 6.95
C GLY A 116 -4.75 21.34 5.63
N VAL A 117 -4.05 21.56 4.52
CA VAL A 117 -4.62 21.67 3.17
C VAL A 117 -4.38 20.39 2.40
N GLU A 118 -5.38 19.92 1.66
CA GLU A 118 -5.24 18.78 0.76
C GLU A 118 -4.41 19.19 -0.46
N LEU A 119 -3.24 18.56 -0.63
CA LEU A 119 -2.34 18.80 -1.76
C LEU A 119 -2.51 17.80 -2.88
N GLY A 120 -3.17 16.67 -2.64
CA GLY A 120 -3.29 15.64 -3.66
C GLY A 120 -3.76 14.29 -3.15
N ALA A 121 -3.64 13.31 -4.03
CA ALA A 121 -4.15 11.98 -3.85
C ALA A 121 -3.16 10.91 -4.32
N GLY A 122 -3.30 9.70 -3.81
CA GLY A 122 -2.41 8.58 -4.08
C GLY A 122 -3.14 7.27 -4.31
N TRP A 123 -2.51 6.41 -5.12
CA TRP A 123 -3.00 5.08 -5.48
C TRP A 123 -1.88 4.05 -5.31
N SER A 124 -2.14 2.95 -4.61
CA SER A 124 -1.22 1.81 -4.58
C SER A 124 -1.17 1.14 -5.95
N ARG A 125 0.05 0.91 -6.46
CA ARG A 125 0.33 0.24 -7.72
C ARG A 125 1.40 -0.83 -7.50
N ALA A 126 1.35 -1.87 -8.33
CA ALA A 126 2.42 -2.87 -8.43
C ALA A 126 3.18 -2.64 -9.74
N ALA A 127 4.51 -2.65 -9.67
CA ALA A 127 5.36 -2.61 -10.84
C ALA A 127 5.20 -3.90 -11.65
N LYS A 128 5.02 -3.78 -12.97
CA LYS A 128 4.79 -4.94 -13.84
C LYS A 128 6.02 -5.84 -13.95
N ASP A 129 7.20 -5.23 -13.94
CA ASP A 129 8.47 -5.92 -14.20
C ASP A 129 9.09 -6.52 -12.93
N SER A 130 9.07 -5.77 -11.82
CA SER A 130 9.68 -6.19 -10.55
C SER A 130 8.69 -6.72 -9.52
N GLY A 131 7.39 -6.51 -9.73
CA GLY A 131 6.36 -6.81 -8.73
C GLY A 131 6.39 -5.92 -7.49
N ALA A 132 7.30 -4.94 -7.42
CA ALA A 132 7.44 -4.06 -6.26
C ALA A 132 6.22 -3.14 -6.12
N GLU A 133 5.71 -3.00 -4.90
CA GLU A 133 4.63 -2.06 -4.59
C GLU A 133 5.19 -0.64 -4.50
N TYR A 134 4.52 0.30 -5.17
CA TYR A 134 4.81 1.72 -5.08
C TYR A 134 3.51 2.53 -5.04
N LEU A 135 3.61 3.75 -4.55
CA LEU A 135 2.47 4.66 -4.49
C LEU A 135 2.58 5.69 -5.61
N SER A 136 1.61 5.70 -6.50
CA SER A 136 1.48 6.75 -7.51
C SER A 136 0.70 7.91 -6.93
N LEU A 137 1.29 9.10 -6.90
CA LEU A 137 0.71 10.32 -6.36
C LEU A 137 0.42 11.31 -7.49
N LYS A 138 -0.71 12.02 -7.35
CA LYS A 138 -1.07 13.21 -8.11
C LYS A 138 -1.15 14.37 -7.14
N LEU A 139 -0.29 15.38 -7.32
CA LEU A 139 -0.23 16.58 -6.50
C LEU A 139 -0.80 17.76 -7.29
N ASP A 140 -1.76 18.45 -6.72
CA ASP A 140 -2.44 19.60 -7.30
C ASP A 140 -2.25 20.80 -6.35
N ASP A 141 -1.19 21.60 -6.60
CA ASP A 141 -0.90 22.82 -5.83
C ASP A 141 -0.96 24.05 -6.75
N PRO A 142 -1.52 25.19 -6.29
CA PRO A 142 -1.60 26.42 -7.09
C PRO A 142 -0.25 26.99 -7.55
N SER A 143 0.86 26.61 -6.91
CA SER A 143 2.21 27.04 -7.30
C SER A 143 2.73 26.27 -8.52
N PHE A 144 2.08 25.18 -8.93
CA PHE A 144 2.40 24.45 -10.15
C PHE A 144 1.50 24.92 -11.29
N THR A 145 2.05 24.94 -12.50
CA THR A 145 1.28 25.25 -13.72
C THR A 145 0.31 24.13 -14.12
N GLY A 146 0.41 22.96 -13.48
CA GLY A 146 -0.48 21.83 -13.68
C GLY A 146 -0.21 20.71 -12.65
N PRO A 147 -0.96 19.61 -12.72
CA PRO A 147 -0.80 18.50 -11.79
C PRO A 147 0.60 17.87 -11.89
N VAL A 148 1.19 17.55 -10.74
CA VAL A 148 2.50 16.89 -10.63
C VAL A 148 2.29 15.42 -10.31
N TYR A 149 2.83 14.53 -11.16
CA TYR A 149 2.75 13.09 -10.95
C TYR A 149 4.05 12.55 -10.37
N ALA A 150 3.97 11.90 -9.21
CA ALA A 150 5.15 11.39 -8.53
C ALA A 150 4.95 9.96 -8.07
N SER A 151 6.05 9.22 -7.91
CA SER A 151 6.06 7.87 -7.38
C SER A 151 6.80 7.86 -6.05
N LEU A 152 6.12 7.41 -5.01
CA LEU A 152 6.76 7.15 -3.71
C LEU A 152 7.22 5.69 -3.71
N VAL A 153 8.53 5.50 -3.68
CA VAL A 153 9.19 4.20 -3.70
C VAL A 153 9.91 3.96 -2.40
N GLN A 154 9.94 2.71 -1.95
CA GLN A 154 10.74 2.33 -0.79
C GLN A 154 12.23 2.43 -1.17
N GLY A 155 12.98 3.21 -0.40
CA GLY A 155 14.43 3.29 -0.46
C GLY A 155 15.08 2.46 0.63
N ASP A 156 16.36 2.73 0.86
CA ASP A 156 17.16 2.05 1.87
C ASP A 156 16.74 2.46 3.30
N ASN A 157 16.95 1.56 4.27
CA ASN A 157 16.77 1.84 5.71
C ASN A 157 15.36 2.31 6.13
N GLY A 158 14.32 1.98 5.36
CA GLY A 158 12.93 2.33 5.67
C GLY A 158 12.52 3.76 5.26
N GLU A 159 13.43 4.50 4.63
CA GLU A 159 13.10 5.76 3.97
C GLU A 159 12.31 5.50 2.68
N HIS A 160 11.41 6.41 2.32
CA HIS A 160 10.68 6.39 1.07
C HIS A 160 11.00 7.65 0.28
N LYS A 161 11.39 7.49 -0.99
CA LYS A 161 11.78 8.58 -1.87
C LYS A 161 10.61 8.96 -2.75
N LEU A 162 10.28 10.25 -2.78
CA LEU A 162 9.25 10.77 -3.69
C LEU A 162 9.92 11.27 -4.97
N ILE A 163 9.68 10.55 -6.06
CA ILE A 163 10.32 10.76 -7.34
C ILE A 163 9.31 11.37 -8.31
N TRP A 164 9.61 12.55 -8.84
CA TRP A 164 8.80 13.21 -9.84
C TRP A 164 9.05 12.61 -11.23
N SER A 165 7.97 12.27 -11.93
CA SER A 165 7.97 11.85 -13.34
C SER A 165 7.56 13.02 -14.23
N ARG A 166 8.41 13.38 -15.21
CA ARG A 166 8.16 14.42 -16.21
C ARG A 166 7.79 13.83 -17.56
#